data_AF-A0A6S7F156-F1
#
_entry.id   AF-A0A6S7F156-F1
#
_cell.length_a   1.000
_cell.length_b   1.000
_cell.length_c   1.000
_cell.angle_alpha   90.00
_cell.angle_beta   90.00
_cell.angle_gamma   90.00
#
_symmetry.space_group_name_H-M   'P 1'
#
loop_
_entity.id
_entity.type
_entity.pdbx_description
1 polymer ?
#
loop_
_entity_poly.entity_id
_entity_poly.type
_entity_poly.pdbx_seq_one_letter_code
_entity_poly.pdbx_strand_id
1 'polypeptide(L)'
;MWGGGFGHFYAYAPAKIKYAIDRFAMETKRQLNVLDRRLAESEYLAGEAYTIADIAAFPWYGNLVDGSLYSAAEFLSVHEYENVQRWADAISTRPAVQRGRRVNRLSGDPADQLHERHDASDFESPSPHL
;
A
#
# COMPACT_ATOMS: atom_id res chain seq x y z
N MET A 1 6.69 -5.14 10.55
CA MET A 1 5.36 -4.79 9.98
C MET A 1 4.79 -3.63 10.80
N TRP A 2 4.60 -2.46 10.18
CA TRP A 2 4.24 -1.20 10.85
C TRP A 2 2.73 -1.00 11.05
N GLY A 3 1.87 -1.80 10.40
CA GLY A 3 0.41 -1.73 10.55
C GLY A 3 -0.07 -1.91 12.00
N GLY A 4 0.52 -2.84 12.76
CA GLY A 4 0.18 -3.05 14.18
C GLY A 4 0.73 -1.99 15.14
N GLY A 5 1.70 -1.19 14.70
CA GLY A 5 2.26 -0.07 15.47
C GLY A 5 1.64 1.24 15.01
N PHE A 6 2.20 1.82 13.95
CA PHE A 6 1.78 3.13 13.43
C PHE A 6 0.30 3.11 13.03
N GLY A 7 -0.14 2.15 12.20
CA GLY A 7 -1.53 2.08 11.75
C GLY A 7 -2.53 2.02 12.91
N HIS A 8 -2.25 1.19 13.93
CA HIS A 8 -3.07 1.11 15.13
C HIS A 8 -3.14 2.42 15.91
N PHE A 9 -2.00 2.97 16.36
CA PHE A 9 -1.99 4.16 17.21
C PHE A 9 -2.39 5.45 16.46
N TYR A 10 -2.18 5.50 15.15
CA TYR A 10 -2.53 6.64 14.33
C TYR A 10 -4.01 6.63 13.89
N ALA A 11 -4.53 5.50 13.40
CA ALA A 11 -5.87 5.46 12.80
C ALA A 11 -6.96 4.88 13.72
N TYR A 12 -6.64 3.84 14.50
CA TYR A 12 -7.67 3.03 15.18
C TYR A 12 -7.78 3.24 16.69
N ALA A 13 -6.68 3.56 17.37
CA ALA A 13 -6.68 3.65 18.83
C ALA A 13 -7.66 4.74 19.33
N PRO A 14 -8.46 4.45 20.37
CA PRO A 14 -9.50 5.37 20.86
C PRO A 14 -8.94 6.64 21.50
N ALA A 15 -7.66 6.63 21.87
CA ALA A 15 -6.94 7.79 22.40
C ALA A 15 -5.62 8.00 21.62
N LYS A 16 -5.27 9.27 21.39
CA LYS A 16 -4.01 9.63 20.73
C LYS A 16 -2.87 9.63 21.74
N ILE A 17 -2.05 8.59 21.69
CA ILE A 17 -0.87 8.44 22.56
C ILE A 17 0.36 8.97 21.82
N LYS A 18 0.73 10.22 22.09
CA LYS A 18 1.84 10.91 21.38
C LYS A 18 3.11 10.08 21.31
N TYR A 19 3.56 9.52 22.43
CA TYR A 19 4.78 8.69 22.48
C TYR A 19 4.72 7.48 21.52
N ALA A 20 3.58 6.79 21.48
CA ALA A 20 3.42 5.62 20.61
C ALA A 20 3.39 6.04 19.14
N ILE A 21 2.63 7.10 18.82
CA ILE A 21 2.55 7.64 17.46
C ILE A 21 3.94 8.07 16.98
N ASP A 22 4.68 8.87 17.76
CA ASP A 22 6.02 9.34 17.38
C ASP A 22 6.99 8.18 17.17
N ARG A 23 7.00 7.20 18.09
CA ARG A 23 7.86 6.02 18.00
C ARG A 23 7.61 5.23 16.72
N PHE A 24 6.35 4.92 16.42
CA PHE A 24 6.03 4.11 15.27
C PHE A 24 6.05 4.89 13.95
N ALA A 25 5.79 6.19 13.98
CA ALA A 25 5.99 7.07 12.83
C ALA A 25 7.47 7.13 12.45
N MET A 26 8.37 7.29 13.42
CA MET A 26 9.81 7.28 13.20
C MET A 26 10.27 5.97 12.55
N GLU A 27 9.78 4.82 13.03
CA GLU A 27 10.11 3.52 12.44
C GLU A 27 9.52 3.36 11.03
N THR A 28 8.30 3.83 10.77
CA THR A 28 7.72 3.82 9.42
C THR A 28 8.54 4.69 8.47
N LYS A 29 8.94 5.90 8.87
CA LYS A 29 9.84 6.77 8.06
C LYS A 29 11.20 6.12 7.83
N ARG A 30 11.75 5.40 8.82
CA ARG A 30 13.00 4.63 8.64
C ARG A 30 12.83 3.51 7.61
N GLN A 31 11.72 2.78 7.63
CA GLN A 31 11.43 1.73 6.65
C GLN A 31 11.27 2.31 5.24
N LEU A 32 10.51 3.41 5.11
CA LEU A 32 10.39 4.13 3.83
C LEU A 32 11.75 4.57 3.30
N ASN A 33 12.62 5.13 4.15
CA ASN A 33 13.97 5.51 3.75
C ASN A 33 14.84 4.31 3.32
N VAL A 34 14.70 3.13 3.95
CA VAL A 34 15.39 1.91 3.50
C VAL A 34 14.92 1.49 2.12
N LEU A 35 13.60 1.50 1.87
CA LEU A 35 13.04 1.17 0.56
C LEU A 35 13.49 2.19 -0.49
N ASP A 36 13.42 3.48 -0.18
CA ASP A 36 13.78 4.55 -1.12
C ASP A 36 15.23 4.44 -1.57
N ARG A 37 16.16 4.25 -0.63
CA ARG A 37 17.58 4.03 -0.94
C ARG A 37 17.81 2.77 -1.78
N ARG A 38 17.08 1.69 -1.50
CA ARG A 38 17.20 0.45 -2.30
C ARG A 38 16.70 0.67 -3.73
N LEU A 39 15.57 1.36 -3.87
CA LEU A 39 14.94 1.63 -5.17
C LEU A 39 15.66 2.73 -5.96
N ALA A 40 16.48 3.55 -5.31
CA ALA A 40 17.40 4.46 -5.99
C ALA A 40 18.45 3.70 -6.82
N GLU A 41 18.83 2.49 -6.40
CA GLU A 41 19.87 1.68 -7.04
C GLU A 41 19.32 0.57 -7.95
N SER A 42 18.01 0.32 -7.92
CA SER A 42 17.39 -0.86 -8.51
C SER A 42 15.95 -0.57 -8.93
N GLU A 43 15.48 -1.18 -10.03
CA GLU A 43 14.12 -0.97 -10.52
C GLU A 43 13.07 -1.56 -9.57
N TYR A 44 13.34 -2.74 -9.02
CA TYR A 44 12.51 -3.44 -8.05
C TYR A 44 13.32 -3.81 -6.80
N LEU A 45 12.63 -4.26 -5.74
CA LEU A 45 13.26 -4.51 -4.44
C LEU A 45 14.37 -5.57 -4.51
N ALA A 46 14.18 -6.61 -5.32
CA ALA A 46 15.10 -7.73 -5.47
C ALA A 46 16.11 -7.56 -6.64
N GLY A 47 16.04 -6.48 -7.41
CA GLY A 47 16.90 -6.27 -8.58
C GLY A 47 16.12 -5.67 -9.76
N GLU A 48 16.50 -6.04 -10.97
CA GLU A 48 15.89 -5.56 -12.22
C GLU A 48 14.53 -6.18 -12.52
N ALA A 49 14.20 -7.32 -11.90
CA ALA A 49 12.95 -8.04 -12.17
C ALA A 49 11.94 -7.86 -11.04
N TYR A 50 10.66 -7.77 -11.43
CA TYR A 50 9.52 -7.80 -10.50
C TYR A 50 9.39 -9.19 -9.85
N THR A 51 9.37 -9.23 -8.52
CA THR A 51 9.34 -10.50 -7.76
C THR A 51 8.24 -10.52 -6.71
N ILE A 52 8.14 -11.66 -6.01
CA ILE A 52 7.28 -11.79 -4.82
C ILE A 52 7.67 -10.81 -3.69
N ALA A 53 8.91 -10.30 -3.66
CA ALA A 53 9.31 -9.28 -2.71
C ALA A 53 8.51 -7.98 -2.92
N ASP A 54 8.34 -7.57 -4.19
CA ASP A 54 7.53 -6.42 -4.57
C ASP A 54 6.05 -6.66 -4.30
N ILE A 55 5.54 -7.86 -4.64
CA ILE A 55 4.15 -8.27 -4.35
C ILE A 55 3.85 -8.18 -2.85
N ALA A 56 4.78 -8.59 -1.99
CA ALA A 56 4.61 -8.57 -0.54
C ALA A 56 4.67 -7.15 0.04
N ALA A 57 5.53 -6.29 -0.50
CA ALA A 57 5.74 -4.94 0.00
C ALA A 57 4.71 -3.93 -0.52
N PHE A 58 4.31 -4.04 -1.78
CA PHE A 58 3.48 -3.06 -2.49
C PHE A 58 2.13 -2.76 -1.81
N PRO A 59 1.34 -3.75 -1.36
CA PRO A 59 0.06 -3.47 -0.72
C PRO A 59 0.18 -2.65 0.58
N TRP A 60 1.36 -2.60 1.19
CA TRP A 60 1.63 -1.80 2.38
C TRP A 60 2.24 -0.45 2.01
N TYR A 61 3.41 -0.45 1.38
CA TYR A 61 4.16 0.79 1.16
C TYR A 61 3.66 1.55 -0.05
N GLY A 62 3.25 0.87 -1.13
CA GLY A 62 2.68 1.50 -2.32
C GLY A 62 1.38 2.21 -2.00
N ASN A 63 0.46 1.52 -1.33
CA ASN A 63 -0.80 2.11 -0.86
C ASN A 63 -0.60 3.22 0.20
N LEU A 64 0.52 3.23 0.93
CA LEU A 64 0.83 4.32 1.86
C LEU A 64 1.25 5.59 1.11
N VAL A 65 2.14 5.45 0.13
CA VAL A 65 2.65 6.59 -0.63
C VAL A 65 1.63 7.10 -1.65
N ASP A 66 0.72 6.24 -2.15
CA ASP A 66 -0.42 6.67 -2.98
C ASP A 66 -1.54 7.38 -2.18
N GLY A 67 -1.44 7.39 -0.85
CA GLY A 67 -2.39 8.04 0.06
C GLY A 67 -3.65 7.23 0.40
N SER A 68 -3.80 6.01 -0.11
CA SER A 68 -4.96 5.15 0.15
C SER A 68 -4.96 4.48 1.53
N LEU A 69 -3.85 4.52 2.27
CA LEU A 69 -3.75 3.99 3.63
C LEU A 69 -3.71 5.08 4.72
N TYR A 70 -4.67 4.98 5.64
CA TYR A 70 -4.73 5.72 6.91
C TYR A 70 -4.75 7.25 6.82
N SER A 71 -4.85 7.85 5.62
CA SER A 71 -4.69 9.29 5.41
C SER A 71 -3.40 9.82 6.07
N ALA A 72 -2.33 9.02 6.03
CA ALA A 72 -1.08 9.28 6.73
C ALA A 72 0.03 9.84 5.82
N ALA A 73 -0.23 9.97 4.51
CA ALA A 73 0.73 10.42 3.52
C ALA A 73 1.38 11.76 3.88
N GLU A 74 0.57 12.77 4.23
CA GLU A 74 1.07 14.08 4.65
C GLU A 74 1.87 13.98 5.95
N PHE A 75 1.34 13.28 6.95
CA PHE A 75 1.98 13.13 8.26
C PHE A 75 3.36 12.46 8.19
N LEU A 76 3.52 11.49 7.30
CA LEU A 76 4.78 10.78 7.11
C LEU A 76 5.71 11.44 6.09
N SER A 77 5.29 12.55 5.47
CA SER A 77 6.04 13.27 4.44
C SER A 77 6.36 12.37 3.23
N VAL A 78 5.39 11.57 2.78
CA VAL A 78 5.66 10.52 1.78
C VAL A 78 6.19 11.06 0.44
N HIS A 79 5.92 12.33 0.14
CA HIS A 79 6.41 13.04 -1.04
C HIS A 79 7.95 13.12 -1.10
N GLU A 80 8.64 12.97 0.03
CA GLU A 80 10.11 12.94 0.10
C GLU A 80 10.72 11.63 -0.45
N TYR A 81 9.92 10.57 -0.60
CA TYR A 81 10.38 9.25 -1.06
C TYR A 81 10.08 9.03 -2.55
N GLU A 82 10.77 9.78 -3.40
CA GLU A 82 10.56 9.79 -4.85
C GLU A 82 10.75 8.41 -5.50
N ASN A 83 11.70 7.60 -5.03
CA ASN A 83 11.96 6.28 -5.60
C ASN A 83 10.87 5.28 -5.23
N VAL A 84 10.34 5.40 -4.00
CA VAL A 84 9.19 4.60 -3.56
C VAL A 84 7.94 4.97 -4.35
N GLN A 85 7.70 6.26 -4.61
CA GLN A 85 6.58 6.71 -5.44
C GLN A 85 6.68 6.16 -6.87
N ARG A 86 7.84 6.31 -7.52
CA ARG A 86 8.08 5.76 -8.87
C ARG A 86 7.87 4.25 -8.93
N TRP A 87 8.35 3.51 -7.94
CA TRP A 87 8.13 2.05 -7.85
C TRP A 87 6.65 1.72 -7.64
N ALA A 88 5.94 2.46 -6.79
CA ALA A 88 4.52 2.27 -6.54
C ALA A 88 3.69 2.53 -7.82
N ASP A 89 3.98 3.59 -8.56
CA ASP A 89 3.31 3.92 -9.82
C ASP A 89 3.57 2.86 -10.90
N ALA A 90 4.80 2.38 -11.02
CA ALA A 90 5.15 1.32 -11.96
C ALA A 90 4.39 0.01 -11.65
N ILE A 91 4.16 -0.32 -10.38
CA ILE A 91 3.43 -1.53 -9.98
C ILE A 91 1.92 -1.33 -10.10
N SER A 92 1.39 -0.15 -9.76
CA SER A 92 -0.05 0.14 -9.77
C SER A 92 -0.67 0.10 -11.18
N THR A 93 0.14 0.37 -12.21
CA THR A 93 -0.28 0.31 -13.62
C THR A 93 -0.35 -1.12 -14.17
N ARG A 94 0.14 -2.13 -13.44
CA ARG A 94 0.13 -3.53 -13.90
C ARG A 94 -1.30 -4.08 -13.91
N PRO A 95 -1.80 -4.65 -15.03
CA PRO A 95 -3.16 -5.18 -15.11
C PRO A 95 -3.48 -6.26 -14.05
N ALA A 96 -2.49 -7.09 -13.69
CA ALA A 96 -2.66 -8.10 -12.64
C ALA A 96 -2.81 -7.49 -11.24
N VAL A 97 -2.12 -6.38 -10.96
CA VAL A 97 -2.22 -5.66 -9.69
C VAL A 97 -3.58 -4.96 -9.59
N GLN A 98 -4.00 -4.29 -10.67
CA GLN A 98 -5.33 -3.66 -10.74
C GLN A 98 -6.45 -4.68 -10.51
N ARG A 99 -6.41 -5.85 -11.16
CA ARG A 99 -7.38 -6.93 -10.90
C ARG A 99 -7.28 -7.47 -9.47
N GLY A 100 -6.08 -7.77 -8.99
CA GLY A 100 -5.86 -8.35 -7.67
C GLY A 100 -6.34 -7.45 -6.52
N ARG A 101 -6.18 -6.12 -6.63
CA ARG A 101 -6.65 -5.15 -5.63
C ARG A 101 -8.18 -5.10 -5.48
N ARG A 102 -8.94 -5.63 -6.44
CA ARG A 102 -10.41 -5.62 -6.41
C ARG A 102 -10.99 -6.82 -5.65
N VAL A 103 -10.28 -7.95 -5.64
CA VAL A 103 -10.75 -9.21 -5.06
C VAL A 103 -10.84 -9.11 -3.54
N ASN A 104 -11.98 -9.54 -2.98
CA ASN A 104 -12.35 -9.46 -1.56
C ASN A 104 -12.26 -8.04 -0.97
N ARG A 105 -12.31 -7.01 -1.81
CA ARG A 105 -12.31 -5.62 -1.37
C ARG A 105 -13.71 -5.23 -0.92
N LEU A 106 -13.83 -4.75 0.31
CA LEU A 106 -15.10 -4.37 0.95
C LEU A 106 -15.27 -2.85 1.14
N SER A 107 -14.34 -2.04 0.64
CA SER A 107 -14.34 -0.59 0.85
C SER A 107 -13.63 0.15 -0.30
N GLY A 108 -13.94 1.44 -0.46
CA GLY A 108 -13.48 2.27 -1.58
C GLY A 108 -14.59 2.47 -2.61
N ASP A 109 -14.21 2.79 -3.85
CA ASP A 109 -15.16 2.90 -4.96
C ASP A 109 -15.82 1.53 -5.24
N PRO A 110 -17.17 1.43 -5.32
CA PRO A 110 -17.85 0.19 -5.69
C PRO A 110 -17.38 -0.41 -7.03
N ALA A 111 -16.94 0.40 -8.00
CA ALA A 111 -16.39 -0.08 -9.27
C ALA A 111 -15.10 -0.90 -9.09
N ASP A 112 -14.35 -0.60 -8.03
CA ASP A 112 -13.11 -1.27 -7.65
C ASP A 112 -13.32 -2.44 -6.69
N GLN A 113 -14.56 -2.86 -6.44
CA GLN A 113 -14.87 -3.95 -5.51
C GLN A 113 -15.35 -5.20 -6.26
N LEU A 114 -14.73 -6.33 -5.94
CA LEU A 114 -15.16 -7.66 -6.33
C LEU A 114 -15.17 -8.52 -5.06
N HIS A 115 -16.35 -8.72 -4.46
CA HIS A 115 -16.47 -9.36 -3.13
C HIS A 115 -15.93 -10.79 -3.12
N GLU A 116 -16.16 -11.54 -4.21
CA GLU A 116 -15.70 -12.90 -4.39
C GLU A 116 -15.23 -13.11 -5.83
N ARG A 117 -14.27 -14.02 -6.02
CA ARG A 117 -13.76 -14.39 -7.35
C ARG A 117 -13.72 -15.90 -7.46
N HIS A 118 -14.50 -16.44 -8.37
CA HIS A 118 -14.65 -17.86 -8.69
C HIS A 118 -14.25 -18.17 -10.15
N ASP A 119 -14.31 -17.18 -11.05
CA ASP A 119 -13.89 -17.28 -12.45
C ASP A 119 -13.09 -16.04 -12.90
N ALA A 120 -12.52 -16.05 -14.13
CA ALA A 120 -11.91 -14.86 -14.72
C ALA A 120 -12.96 -13.86 -15.24
N SER A 121 -14.13 -14.34 -15.67
CA SER A 121 -15.24 -13.53 -16.17
C SER A 121 -15.93 -12.68 -15.09
N ASP A 122 -15.68 -12.94 -13.81
CA ASP A 122 -16.20 -12.14 -12.68
C ASP A 122 -15.77 -10.67 -12.71
N PHE A 123 -14.68 -10.34 -13.43
CA PHE A 123 -14.25 -8.96 -13.60
C PHE A 123 -15.05 -8.18 -14.66
N GLU A 124 -15.83 -8.88 -15.48
CA GLU A 124 -16.65 -8.33 -16.57
C GLU A 124 -18.09 -8.08 -16.14
N SER A 125 -18.55 -8.75 -15.08
CA SER A 125 -19.89 -8.62 -14.54
C SER A 125 -19.88 -7.79 -13.24
N PRO A 126 -20.64 -6.69 -13.13
CA PRO A 126 -20.86 -6.05 -11.83
C PRO A 126 -21.53 -7.07 -10.90
N SER A 127 -21.01 -7.22 -9.68
CA SER A 127 -21.47 -8.24 -8.71
C SER A 127 -23.01 -8.25 -8.60
N PRO A 128 -23.70 -9.40 -8.75
CA PRO A 128 -25.17 -9.45 -8.86
C PRO A 128 -25.94 -9.19 -7.56
N HIS A 129 -25.29 -8.78 -6.47
CA HIS A 129 -25.89 -8.84 -5.13
C HIS A 129 -25.65 -7.56 -4.32
N LEU A 130 -26.56 -6.60 -4.51
CA LEU A 130 -27.11 -5.71 -3.49
C LEU A 130 -28.60 -5.49 -3.77
#